data_AF-A0A9Y2B4N5-F1
#
_entry.id   AF-A0A9Y2B4N5-F1
#
_cell.length_a   1.000
_cell.length_b   1.000
_cell.length_c   1.000
_cell.angle_alpha   90.00
_cell.angle_beta   90.00
_cell.angle_gamma   90.00
#
_symmetry.space_group_name_H-M   'P 1'
#
loop_
_entity.id
_entity.type
_entity.pdbx_description
1 polymer ?
#
loop_
_entity_poly.entity_id
_entity_poly.type
_entity_poly.pdbx_seq_one_letter_code
_entity_poly.pdbx_strand_id
1 'polypeptide(L)'
;MPQLRRIPKAGLVGVVAGVIALAVVFWPGTSDPEPEVPVERHKLALMTSLPIYWPEGSDIASLVDKHSEAPWVRETLERRYEITPLDSLTGNEGEPAPIKQFERLVIAQPRGLSPADNEGLDAWVREGGKLLYVLDPMLTGHYSVALSDSNHPTAVGLIPPVILRWGMTLRFDDFQPLELREADYGKGTLPVQVAGEVILLEEFEGLSDDQSAARGNCTILGDGIAAQCSVGAG
;
A
#
# COMPACT_ATOMS: atom_id res chain seq x y z
N MET A 1 -17.24 -83.07 -30.13
CA MET A 1 -17.79 -81.77 -29.69
C MET A 1 -16.77 -81.13 -28.76
N PRO A 2 -16.10 -80.03 -29.14
CA PRO A 2 -14.86 -79.60 -28.49
C PRO A 2 -15.16 -78.79 -27.22
N GLN A 3 -14.78 -79.35 -26.07
CA GLN A 3 -14.79 -78.69 -24.77
C GLN A 3 -13.53 -77.82 -24.65
N LEU A 4 -13.73 -76.52 -24.38
CA LEU A 4 -12.68 -75.50 -24.32
C LEU A 4 -11.63 -75.78 -23.24
N ARG A 5 -10.38 -75.59 -23.66
CA ARG A 5 -9.13 -75.85 -22.94
C ARG A 5 -8.89 -74.75 -21.89
N ARG A 6 -8.76 -75.12 -20.62
CA ARG A 6 -8.37 -74.19 -19.52
C ARG A 6 -6.92 -73.74 -19.68
N ILE A 7 -6.69 -72.44 -19.68
CA ILE A 7 -5.36 -71.81 -19.72
C ILE A 7 -4.88 -71.55 -18.27
N PRO A 8 -3.62 -71.86 -17.91
CA PRO A 8 -3.10 -71.71 -16.55
C PRO A 8 -2.82 -70.24 -16.17
N LYS A 9 -3.23 -69.84 -14.97
CA LYS A 9 -3.13 -68.48 -14.38
C LYS A 9 -1.71 -68.03 -14.01
N ALA A 10 -0.67 -68.76 -14.39
CA ALA A 10 0.71 -68.50 -13.96
C ALA A 10 1.47 -67.46 -14.84
N GLY A 11 0.94 -67.11 -16.02
CA GLY A 11 1.58 -66.14 -16.93
C GLY A 11 1.22 -64.67 -16.71
N LEU A 12 0.18 -64.36 -15.92
CA LEU A 12 -0.33 -62.99 -15.80
C LEU A 12 0.37 -62.16 -14.70
N VAL A 13 0.97 -62.81 -13.70
CA VAL A 13 1.56 -62.10 -12.54
C VAL A 13 2.94 -61.51 -12.85
N GLY A 14 3.73 -62.17 -13.71
CA GLY A 14 5.07 -61.69 -14.09
C GLY A 14 5.07 -60.46 -15.01
N VAL A 15 4.06 -60.30 -15.86
CA VAL A 15 3.97 -59.17 -16.81
C VAL A 15 3.51 -57.89 -16.12
N VAL A 16 2.66 -57.98 -15.10
CA VAL A 16 2.19 -56.78 -14.36
C VAL A 16 3.29 -56.20 -13.48
N ALA A 17 4.13 -57.02 -12.85
CA ALA A 17 5.25 -56.55 -12.04
C ALA A 17 6.37 -55.88 -12.87
N GLY A 18 6.63 -56.36 -14.09
CA GLY A 18 7.64 -55.77 -14.98
C GLY A 18 7.23 -54.41 -15.55
N VAL A 19 5.95 -54.18 -15.82
CA VAL A 19 5.44 -52.89 -16.35
C VAL A 19 5.37 -51.82 -15.26
N ILE A 20 5.10 -52.18 -14.01
CA ILE A 20 5.10 -51.21 -12.89
C ILE A 20 6.54 -50.77 -12.56
N ALA A 21 7.53 -51.65 -12.64
CA ALA A 21 8.92 -51.28 -12.36
C ALA A 21 9.56 -50.36 -13.43
N LEU A 22 9.12 -50.45 -14.70
CA LEU A 22 9.58 -49.57 -15.78
C LEU A 22 8.82 -48.24 -15.87
N ALA A 23 7.62 -48.15 -15.28
CA ALA A 23 6.84 -46.90 -15.21
C ALA A 23 7.30 -45.96 -14.08
N VAL A 24 8.03 -46.45 -13.08
CA VAL A 24 8.56 -45.62 -11.98
C VAL A 24 9.90 -44.94 -12.36
N VAL A 25 10.65 -45.48 -13.31
CA VAL A 25 11.92 -44.88 -13.78
C VAL A 25 11.70 -43.74 -14.80
N PHE A 26 10.50 -43.65 -15.38
CA PHE A 26 10.11 -42.61 -16.33
C PHE A 26 8.95 -41.75 -15.83
N TRP A 27 8.85 -41.52 -14.51
CA TRP A 27 7.91 -40.53 -13.97
C TRP A 27 8.50 -39.12 -14.15
N PRO A 28 8.02 -38.31 -15.12
CA PRO A 28 8.47 -36.93 -15.25
C PRO A 28 7.58 -36.10 -14.32
N GLY A 29 8.06 -35.80 -13.12
CA GLY A 29 7.22 -35.08 -12.17
C GLY A 29 7.80 -34.81 -10.79
N THR A 30 9.12 -34.62 -10.68
CA THR A 30 9.68 -33.77 -9.64
C THR A 30 10.36 -32.63 -10.36
N SER A 31 9.57 -31.66 -10.79
CA SER A 31 10.09 -30.32 -11.03
C SER A 31 10.71 -29.89 -9.72
N ASP A 32 12.05 -29.84 -9.67
CA ASP A 32 12.74 -29.01 -8.69
C ASP A 32 12.04 -27.65 -8.69
N PRO A 33 11.74 -27.05 -7.53
CA PRO A 33 11.25 -25.69 -7.51
C PRO A 33 12.27 -24.84 -8.27
N GLU A 34 11.86 -24.35 -9.44
CA GLU A 34 12.67 -23.47 -10.26
C GLU A 34 13.14 -22.34 -9.33
N PRO A 35 14.45 -22.04 -9.25
CA PRO A 35 14.94 -21.02 -8.35
C PRO A 35 14.13 -19.75 -8.62
N GLU A 36 13.37 -19.31 -7.62
CA GLU A 36 12.56 -18.09 -7.69
C GLU A 36 13.48 -16.97 -8.15
N VAL A 37 13.38 -16.60 -9.43
CA VAL A 37 14.08 -15.44 -9.96
C VAL A 37 13.57 -14.27 -9.12
N PRO A 38 14.43 -13.58 -8.35
CA PRO A 38 13.97 -12.51 -7.49
C PRO A 38 13.26 -11.48 -8.38
N VAL A 39 11.95 -11.33 -8.19
CA VAL A 39 11.20 -10.29 -8.87
C VAL A 39 11.80 -8.98 -8.39
N GLU A 40 12.43 -8.22 -9.29
CA GLU A 40 12.98 -6.92 -8.96
C GLU A 40 11.84 -6.05 -8.42
N ARG A 41 11.93 -5.72 -7.12
CA ARG A 41 10.89 -4.97 -6.41
C ARG A 41 11.08 -3.49 -6.70
N HIS A 42 9.98 -2.78 -6.94
CA HIS A 42 10.05 -1.33 -7.17
C HIS A 42 10.37 -0.61 -5.86
N LYS A 43 11.24 0.40 -5.89
CA LYS A 43 11.48 1.25 -4.72
C LYS A 43 10.23 2.04 -4.35
N LEU A 44 9.90 2.07 -3.07
CA LEU A 44 8.74 2.78 -2.53
C LEU A 44 9.15 3.57 -1.29
N ALA A 45 9.00 4.89 -1.34
CA ALA A 45 9.10 5.71 -0.15
C ALA A 45 7.82 5.60 0.69
N LEU A 46 7.96 5.58 2.02
CA LEU A 46 6.85 5.56 2.96
C LEU A 46 7.05 6.62 4.05
N MET A 47 6.08 7.51 4.22
CA MET A 47 6.03 8.44 5.34
C MET A 47 4.72 8.21 6.10
N THR A 48 4.80 7.84 7.37
CA THR A 48 3.62 7.46 8.15
C THR A 48 3.84 7.59 9.65
N SER A 49 2.78 7.93 10.39
CA SER A 49 2.76 7.77 11.85
C SER A 49 2.13 6.43 12.29
N LEU A 50 1.53 5.68 11.36
CA LEU A 50 0.90 4.38 11.66
C LEU A 50 1.99 3.31 11.82
N PRO A 51 1.72 2.23 12.57
CA PRO A 51 2.61 1.08 12.69
C PRO A 51 2.57 0.21 11.41
N ILE A 52 2.90 0.80 10.26
CA ILE A 52 2.99 0.11 8.97
C ILE A 52 4.36 -0.53 8.81
N TYR A 53 5.44 0.27 8.93
CA TYR A 53 6.80 -0.26 8.72
C TYR A 53 7.38 -0.89 9.99
N TRP A 54 7.13 -0.27 11.13
CA TRP A 54 7.53 -0.72 12.45
C TRP A 54 6.30 -1.20 13.24
N PRO A 55 6.38 -2.34 13.94
CA PRO A 55 5.32 -2.80 14.84
C PRO A 55 4.99 -1.77 15.92
N GLU A 56 3.78 -1.83 16.44
CA GLU A 56 3.42 -0.98 17.57
C GLU A 56 4.29 -1.27 18.80
N GLY A 57 4.72 -0.22 19.52
CA GLY A 57 5.53 -0.35 20.73
C GLY A 57 6.96 -0.83 20.47
N SER A 58 7.40 -0.86 19.20
CA SER A 58 8.78 -1.23 18.87
C SER A 58 9.77 -0.19 19.39
N ASP A 59 10.72 -0.65 20.21
CA ASP A 59 11.90 0.09 20.60
C ASP A 59 13.13 -0.40 19.83
N ILE A 60 14.26 0.30 19.94
CA ILE A 60 15.51 -0.07 19.25
C ILE A 60 15.93 -1.51 19.59
N ALA A 61 15.65 -2.00 20.81
CA ALA A 61 16.00 -3.36 21.22
C ALA A 61 15.15 -4.42 20.49
N SER A 62 13.85 -4.18 20.33
CA SER A 62 12.92 -5.05 19.63
C SER A 62 13.19 -5.16 18.13
N LEU A 63 13.82 -4.15 17.52
CA LEU A 63 14.22 -4.18 16.10
C LEU A 63 15.42 -5.10 15.85
N VAL A 64 16.22 -5.39 16.87
CA VAL A 64 17.34 -6.34 16.80
C VAL A 64 16.86 -7.78 17.03
N ASP A 65 15.70 -7.94 17.68
CA ASP A 65 15.09 -9.24 17.86
C ASP A 65 14.47 -9.73 16.54
N LYS A 66 15.05 -10.81 16.00
CA LYS A 66 14.63 -11.43 14.74
C LYS A 66 13.24 -12.08 14.81
N HIS A 67 12.59 -12.08 15.98
CA HIS A 67 11.29 -12.72 16.21
C HIS A 67 10.11 -11.75 16.17
N SER A 68 10.33 -10.46 15.89
CA SER A 68 9.23 -9.50 15.76
C SER A 68 8.52 -9.69 14.41
N GLU A 69 7.23 -10.05 14.43
CA GLU A 69 6.42 -10.20 13.22
C GLU A 69 6.20 -8.83 12.56
N ALA A 70 6.37 -8.77 11.24
CA ALA A 70 6.14 -7.55 10.49
C ALA A 70 4.64 -7.23 10.43
N PRO A 71 4.23 -5.94 10.47
CA PRO A 71 2.82 -5.61 10.28
C PRO A 71 2.32 -6.07 8.90
N TRP A 72 1.10 -6.62 8.85
CA TRP A 72 0.53 -7.21 7.62
C TRP A 72 0.52 -6.24 6.41
N VAL A 73 0.40 -4.93 6.66
CA VAL A 73 0.44 -3.90 5.60
C VAL A 73 1.82 -3.87 4.95
N ARG A 74 2.88 -3.92 5.75
CA ARG A 74 4.26 -4.00 5.26
C ARG A 74 4.48 -5.27 4.47
N GLU A 75 4.09 -6.44 5.01
CA GLU A 75 4.21 -7.71 4.28
C GLU A 75 3.49 -7.65 2.93
N THR A 76 2.30 -7.03 2.90
CA THR A 76 1.51 -6.86 1.69
C THR A 76 2.20 -5.99 0.65
N LEU A 77 2.77 -4.86 1.06
CA LEU A 77 3.50 -3.95 0.19
C LEU A 77 4.84 -4.57 -0.28
N GLU A 78 5.55 -5.28 0.60
CA GLU A 78 6.84 -5.90 0.32
C GLU A 78 6.77 -7.05 -0.69
N ARG A 79 5.56 -7.56 -1.00
CA ARG A 79 5.33 -8.47 -2.14
C ARG A 79 5.70 -7.86 -3.49
N ARG A 80 5.64 -6.52 -3.61
CA ARG A 80 5.93 -5.82 -4.88
C ARG A 80 6.96 -4.69 -4.75
N TYR A 81 7.18 -4.20 -3.54
CA TYR A 81 7.99 -3.01 -3.29
C TYR A 81 9.16 -3.27 -2.32
N GLU A 82 10.24 -2.54 -2.51
CA GLU A 82 11.27 -2.36 -1.50
C GLU A 82 10.96 -1.04 -0.77
N ILE A 83 10.51 -1.14 0.48
CA ILE A 83 10.01 0.01 1.25
C ILE A 83 11.18 0.71 1.93
N THR A 84 11.28 2.03 1.76
CA THR A 84 12.19 2.90 2.51
C THR A 84 11.38 3.91 3.31
N PRO A 85 11.40 3.85 4.66
CA PRO A 85 10.75 4.86 5.48
C PRO A 85 11.49 6.21 5.35
N LEU A 86 10.73 7.31 5.24
CA LEU A 86 11.25 8.68 5.20
C LEU A 86 10.61 9.53 6.30
N ASP A 87 11.46 10.25 7.03
CA ASP A 87 11.02 11.24 8.04
C ASP A 87 10.88 12.65 7.46
N SER A 88 11.52 12.94 6.32
CA SER A 88 11.40 14.18 5.55
C SER A 88 11.53 13.91 4.05
N LEU A 89 10.88 14.74 3.22
CA LEU A 89 10.88 14.64 1.77
C LEU A 89 12.00 15.48 1.13
N THR A 90 12.33 16.64 1.70
CA THR A 90 13.29 17.59 1.11
C THR A 90 14.72 17.49 1.63
N GLY A 91 14.96 16.83 2.77
CA GLY A 91 16.31 16.72 3.35
C GLY A 91 16.85 18.03 3.91
N ASN A 92 18.12 18.03 4.34
CA ASN A 92 18.80 19.23 4.85
C ASN A 92 19.36 20.09 3.71
N GLU A 93 19.69 21.35 4.02
CA GLU A 93 20.34 22.24 3.05
C GLU A 93 21.65 21.63 2.50
N GLY A 94 21.78 21.64 1.17
CA GLY A 94 22.96 21.10 0.47
C GLY A 94 22.93 19.58 0.24
N GLU A 95 21.95 18.87 0.79
CA GLU A 95 21.74 17.45 0.53
C GLU A 95 20.67 17.24 -0.54
N PRO A 96 20.78 16.22 -1.41
CA PRO A 96 19.71 15.87 -2.33
C PRO A 96 18.45 15.47 -1.57
N ALA A 97 17.30 16.02 -1.97
CA ALA A 97 16.00 15.67 -1.40
C ALA A 97 15.77 14.14 -1.49
N PRO A 98 15.55 13.43 -0.36
CA PRO A 98 15.39 11.98 -0.34
C PRO A 98 14.29 11.48 -1.27
N ILE A 99 13.19 12.22 -1.40
CA ILE A 99 12.06 11.87 -2.27
C ILE A 99 12.45 11.69 -3.74
N LYS A 100 13.50 12.38 -4.21
CA LYS A 100 13.96 12.32 -5.62
C LYS A 100 14.56 10.97 -6.03
N GLN A 101 14.84 10.10 -5.06
CA GLN A 101 15.33 8.74 -5.32
C GLN A 101 14.21 7.75 -5.66
N PHE A 102 12.95 8.20 -5.60
CA PHE A 102 11.77 7.35 -5.71
C PHE A 102 10.81 7.86 -6.77
N GLU A 103 10.19 6.93 -7.49
CA GLU A 103 9.08 7.20 -8.42
C GLU A 103 7.71 7.16 -7.71
N ARG A 104 7.66 6.54 -6.52
CA ARG A 104 6.43 6.26 -5.78
C ARG A 104 6.60 6.60 -4.31
N LEU A 105 5.58 7.24 -3.76
CA LEU A 105 5.51 7.62 -2.35
C LEU A 105 4.13 7.27 -1.80
N VAL A 106 4.12 6.62 -0.63
CA VAL A 106 2.93 6.51 0.21
C VAL A 106 3.11 7.45 1.39
N ILE A 107 2.17 8.37 1.57
CA ILE A 107 2.01 9.13 2.80
C ILE A 107 0.75 8.63 3.48
N ALA A 108 0.86 8.06 4.68
CA ALA A 108 -0.29 7.51 5.41
C ALA A 108 -0.33 8.09 6.82
N GLN A 109 -1.31 8.96 7.09
CA GLN A 109 -1.49 9.61 8.40
C GLN A 109 -0.17 10.21 8.94
N PRO A 110 0.47 11.17 8.27
CA PRO A 110 1.75 11.72 8.72
C PRO A 110 1.55 12.61 9.96
N ARG A 111 2.64 12.90 10.69
CA ARG A 111 2.64 13.88 11.81
C ARG A 111 2.52 15.35 11.35
N GLY A 112 2.05 15.58 10.13
CA GLY A 112 2.10 16.85 9.42
C GLY A 112 3.32 16.94 8.51
N LEU A 113 3.22 17.77 7.47
CA LEU A 113 4.32 18.08 6.56
C LEU A 113 4.85 19.47 6.85
N SER A 114 6.17 19.65 6.84
CA SER A 114 6.77 20.97 6.93
C SER A 114 6.43 21.82 5.69
N PRO A 115 6.59 23.16 5.74
CA PRO A 115 6.44 23.99 4.55
C PRO A 115 7.33 23.53 3.37
N ALA A 116 8.58 23.18 3.66
CA ALA A 116 9.52 22.67 2.67
C ALA A 116 9.05 21.32 2.09
N ASP A 117 8.56 20.41 2.92
CA ASP A 117 8.02 19.13 2.44
C ASP A 117 6.75 19.31 1.60
N ASN A 118 5.89 20.28 1.90
CA ASN A 118 4.73 20.60 1.06
C ASN A 118 5.15 21.09 -0.34
N GLU A 119 6.12 22.00 -0.39
CA GLU A 119 6.66 22.51 -1.66
C GLU A 119 7.38 21.41 -2.44
N GLY A 120 8.23 20.64 -1.77
CA GLY A 120 8.97 19.53 -2.36
C GLY A 120 8.05 18.42 -2.87
N LEU A 121 6.97 18.10 -2.15
CA LEU A 121 5.97 17.14 -2.59
C LEU A 121 5.24 17.63 -3.85
N ASP A 122 4.83 18.91 -3.88
CA ASP A 122 4.20 19.49 -5.07
C ASP A 122 5.11 19.42 -6.29
N ALA A 123 6.36 19.86 -6.15
CA ALA A 123 7.34 19.81 -7.23
C ALA A 123 7.57 18.38 -7.73
N TRP A 124 7.78 17.43 -6.81
CA TRP A 124 8.03 16.03 -7.16
C TRP A 124 6.84 15.38 -7.87
N VAL A 125 5.60 15.62 -7.42
CA VAL A 125 4.41 15.10 -8.12
C VAL A 125 4.33 15.71 -9.52
N ARG A 126 4.52 17.03 -9.66
CA ARG A 126 4.50 17.70 -10.97
C ARG A 126 5.55 17.18 -11.94
N GLU A 127 6.70 16.77 -11.43
CA GLU A 127 7.79 16.16 -12.21
C GLU A 127 7.51 14.70 -12.61
N GLY A 128 6.42 14.08 -12.12
CA GLY A 128 5.98 12.74 -12.51
C GLY A 128 5.87 11.73 -11.36
N GLY A 129 6.17 12.16 -10.14
CA GLY A 129 6.06 11.31 -8.95
C GLY A 129 4.63 10.80 -8.71
N LYS A 130 4.49 9.53 -8.32
CA LYS A 130 3.19 8.89 -8.06
C LYS A 130 2.92 8.79 -6.56
N LEU A 131 1.97 9.60 -6.09
CA LEU A 131 1.58 9.68 -4.68
C LEU A 131 0.33 8.86 -4.38
N LEU A 132 0.37 8.09 -3.29
CA LEU A 132 -0.82 7.67 -2.55
C LEU A 132 -0.82 8.40 -1.20
N TYR A 133 -1.80 9.26 -0.98
CA TYR A 133 -1.99 9.98 0.28
C TYR A 133 -3.22 9.42 0.99
N VAL A 134 -3.03 8.84 2.17
CA VAL A 134 -4.11 8.31 3.02
C VAL A 134 -4.19 9.17 4.28
N LEU A 135 -5.35 9.74 4.54
CA LEU A 135 -5.60 10.60 5.67
C LEU A 135 -6.95 10.27 6.29
N ASP A 136 -6.94 10.06 7.60
CA ASP A 136 -8.14 9.92 8.42
C ASP A 136 -8.28 11.19 9.27
N PRO A 137 -9.39 11.96 9.14
CA PRO A 137 -9.60 13.14 9.96
C PRO A 137 -9.77 12.78 11.45
N MET A 138 -10.23 11.57 11.76
CA MET A 138 -10.37 11.07 13.12
C MET A 138 -10.04 9.57 13.17
N LEU A 139 -8.78 9.28 13.44
CA LEU A 139 -8.27 7.92 13.48
C LEU A 139 -8.98 7.11 14.59
N THR A 140 -9.77 6.12 14.19
CA THR A 140 -10.58 5.27 15.09
C THR A 140 -9.91 3.94 15.48
N GLY A 141 -8.69 3.72 15.02
CA GLY A 141 -7.90 2.53 15.35
C GLY A 141 -7.59 2.43 16.85
N HIS A 142 -7.55 1.20 17.37
CA HIS A 142 -7.13 0.95 18.74
C HIS A 142 -5.62 0.76 18.77
N TYR A 143 -4.94 1.58 19.57
CA TYR A 143 -3.50 1.51 19.81
C TYR A 143 -3.25 1.25 21.30
N SER A 144 -2.27 0.42 21.60
CA SER A 144 -1.75 0.09 22.94
C SER A 144 -1.05 1.25 23.65
N VAL A 145 -0.52 2.23 22.91
CA VAL A 145 0.12 3.42 23.49
C VAL A 145 -0.91 4.51 23.83
N ALA A 146 -0.61 5.34 24.84
CA ALA A 146 -1.49 6.44 25.24
C ALA A 146 -1.42 7.61 24.24
N LEU A 147 -2.47 8.42 24.15
CA LEU A 147 -2.51 9.61 23.26
C LEU A 147 -1.39 10.64 23.52
N SER A 148 -0.83 10.69 24.74
CA SER A 148 0.28 11.57 25.10
C SER A 148 1.66 11.02 24.73
N ASP A 149 1.74 9.76 24.29
CA ASP A 149 2.99 9.12 23.89
C ASP A 149 3.42 9.60 22.50
N SER A 150 4.70 9.91 22.31
CA SER A 150 5.25 10.33 21.01
C SER A 150 5.15 9.25 19.94
N ASN A 151 5.03 7.98 20.33
CA ASN A 151 4.85 6.86 19.43
C ASN A 151 3.39 6.63 19.04
N HIS A 152 2.42 7.31 19.68
CA HIS A 152 1.03 7.23 19.25
C HIS A 152 0.90 7.78 17.82
N PRO A 153 0.21 7.06 16.91
CA PRO A 153 -0.09 7.58 15.59
C PRO A 153 -0.85 8.91 15.66
N THR A 154 -0.75 9.72 14.62
CA THR A 154 -1.46 10.99 14.58
C THR A 154 -2.97 10.76 14.59
N ALA A 155 -3.62 11.08 15.72
CA ALA A 155 -5.03 10.80 15.95
C ALA A 155 -5.95 11.65 15.05
N VAL A 156 -5.53 12.87 14.71
CA VAL A 156 -6.28 13.80 13.85
C VAL A 156 -5.42 14.15 12.64
N GLY A 157 -5.86 13.72 11.46
CA GLY A 157 -5.16 13.97 10.21
C GLY A 157 -5.21 15.44 9.81
N LEU A 158 -4.05 16.07 9.64
CA LEU A 158 -3.97 17.44 9.11
C LEU A 158 -3.96 17.40 7.59
N ILE A 159 -4.90 18.12 6.98
CA ILE A 159 -4.94 18.31 5.52
C ILE A 159 -3.76 19.20 5.14
N PRO A 160 -2.78 18.70 4.37
CA PRO A 160 -1.61 19.49 4.04
C PRO A 160 -1.97 20.59 3.02
N PRO A 161 -1.38 21.79 3.12
CA PRO A 161 -1.65 22.90 2.20
C PRO A 161 -1.52 22.56 0.71
N VAL A 162 -0.66 21.60 0.35
CA VAL A 162 -0.52 21.16 -1.05
C VAL A 162 -1.81 20.57 -1.64
N ILE A 163 -2.64 19.91 -0.82
CA ILE A 163 -3.92 19.33 -1.25
C ILE A 163 -4.91 20.45 -1.62
N LEU A 164 -4.93 21.54 -0.84
CA LEU A 164 -5.69 22.76 -1.15
C LEU A 164 -5.22 23.37 -2.48
N ARG A 165 -3.91 23.42 -2.71
CA ARG A 165 -3.33 23.95 -3.95
C ARG A 165 -3.70 23.11 -5.18
N TRP A 166 -3.84 21.79 -5.03
CA TRP A 166 -4.35 20.92 -6.10
C TRP A 166 -5.86 21.04 -6.33
N GLY A 167 -6.55 21.87 -5.53
CA GLY A 167 -7.98 22.18 -5.69
C GLY A 167 -8.89 21.23 -4.93
N MET A 168 -8.38 20.58 -3.88
CA MET A 168 -9.14 19.67 -3.03
C MET A 168 -9.08 20.09 -1.57
N THR A 169 -10.09 19.73 -0.80
CA THR A 169 -10.05 19.75 0.66
C THR A 169 -10.66 18.46 1.21
N LEU A 170 -10.50 18.22 2.51
CA LEU A 170 -11.19 17.17 3.23
C LEU A 170 -12.20 17.82 4.19
N ARG A 171 -13.45 17.38 4.14
CA ARG A 171 -14.49 17.72 5.10
C ARG A 171 -14.63 16.58 6.09
N PHE A 172 -14.89 16.92 7.35
CA PHE A 172 -15.28 15.98 8.37
C PHE A 172 -16.67 16.38 8.89
N ASP A 173 -17.55 15.39 9.05
CA ASP A 173 -18.87 15.57 9.65
C ASP A 173 -18.91 14.86 11.02
N ASP A 174 -18.97 15.67 12.07
CA ASP A 174 -18.98 15.25 13.48
C ASP A 174 -20.27 14.50 13.86
N PHE A 175 -21.32 14.57 13.03
CA PHE A 175 -22.61 13.91 13.28
C PHE A 175 -22.72 12.53 12.65
N GLN A 176 -21.65 12.02 12.03
CA GLN A 176 -21.63 10.69 11.47
C GLN A 176 -21.80 9.61 12.56
N PRO A 177 -22.51 8.50 12.25
CA PRO A 177 -22.59 7.37 13.15
C PRO A 177 -21.21 6.72 13.32
N LEU A 178 -20.90 6.26 14.53
CA LEU A 178 -19.68 5.51 14.86
C LEU A 178 -19.75 4.05 14.37
N GLU A 179 -20.61 3.71 13.42
CA GLU A 179 -20.73 2.36 12.91
C GLU A 179 -19.78 2.15 11.73
N LEU A 180 -19.18 0.95 11.68
CA LEU A 180 -18.32 0.56 10.58
C LEU A 180 -19.19 0.22 9.38
N ARG A 181 -18.91 0.84 8.24
CA ARG A 181 -19.65 0.64 6.99
C ARG A 181 -18.71 0.38 5.83
N GLU A 182 -19.15 -0.42 4.86
CA GLU A 182 -18.46 -0.54 3.58
C GLU A 182 -18.75 0.69 2.73
N ALA A 183 -17.71 1.30 2.18
CA ALA A 183 -17.81 2.41 1.25
C ALA A 183 -17.20 2.02 -0.10
N ASP A 184 -17.98 2.20 -1.18
CA ASP A 184 -17.51 1.97 -2.54
C ASP A 184 -16.80 3.24 -3.05
N TYR A 185 -15.62 3.07 -3.63
CA TYR A 185 -14.84 4.15 -4.26
C TYR A 185 -14.65 3.94 -5.78
N GLY A 186 -15.49 3.11 -6.39
CA GLY A 186 -15.53 2.82 -7.83
C GLY A 186 -14.53 1.75 -8.30
N LYS A 187 -13.51 1.41 -7.49
CA LYS A 187 -12.52 0.35 -7.82
C LYS A 187 -12.49 -0.79 -6.80
N GLY A 188 -13.37 -0.73 -5.80
CA GLY A 188 -13.44 -1.67 -4.68
C GLY A 188 -14.23 -1.06 -3.53
N THR A 189 -14.32 -1.80 -2.43
CA THR A 189 -14.90 -1.31 -1.19
C THR A 189 -13.83 -1.17 -0.11
N LEU A 190 -14.07 -0.23 0.82
CA LEU A 190 -13.22 0.00 1.97
C LEU A 190 -14.11 0.06 3.23
N PRO A 191 -13.74 -0.64 4.31
CA PRO A 191 -14.37 -0.43 5.60
C PRO A 191 -13.99 0.95 6.12
N VAL A 192 -14.99 1.75 6.50
CA VAL A 192 -14.80 3.09 7.05
C VAL A 192 -15.65 3.30 8.29
N GLN A 193 -15.16 4.14 9.18
CA GLN A 193 -15.86 4.57 10.39
C GLN A 193 -15.54 6.05 10.59
N VAL A 194 -16.57 6.92 10.57
CA VAL A 194 -16.40 8.38 10.67
C VAL A 194 -15.40 8.95 9.65
N ALA A 195 -15.47 8.48 8.41
CA ALA A 195 -14.52 8.92 7.36
C ALA A 195 -14.70 10.40 7.00
N GLY A 196 -13.60 11.00 6.54
CA GLY A 196 -13.65 12.28 5.85
C GLY A 196 -14.19 12.15 4.42
N GLU A 197 -14.58 13.29 3.87
CA GLU A 197 -15.06 13.44 2.51
C GLU A 197 -14.15 14.39 1.74
N VAL A 198 -13.53 13.90 0.67
CA VAL A 198 -12.74 14.71 -0.26
C VAL A 198 -13.69 15.52 -1.13
N ILE A 199 -13.50 16.84 -1.12
CA ILE A 199 -14.30 17.80 -1.86
C ILE A 199 -13.41 18.53 -2.86
N LEU A 200 -13.88 18.65 -4.10
CA LEU A 200 -13.29 19.59 -5.06
C LEU A 200 -13.70 20.99 -4.69
N LEU A 201 -12.73 21.86 -4.48
CA LEU A 201 -12.98 23.27 -4.28
C LEU A 201 -13.51 23.84 -5.60
N GLU A 202 -14.56 24.66 -5.57
CA GLU A 202 -14.97 25.34 -6.79
C GLU A 202 -13.91 26.38 -7.22
N GLU A 203 -14.03 26.93 -8.42
CA GLU A 203 -13.14 27.99 -8.86
C GLU A 203 -13.32 29.20 -7.91
N PHE A 204 -12.28 29.53 -7.15
CA PHE A 204 -12.34 30.66 -6.23
C PHE A 204 -12.32 31.94 -7.07
N GLU A 205 -13.41 32.70 -7.06
CA GLU A 205 -13.44 34.04 -7.66
C GLU A 205 -12.27 34.87 -7.10
N GLY A 206 -11.38 35.34 -7.99
CA GLY A 206 -10.25 36.20 -7.62
C GLY A 206 -8.89 35.53 -7.47
N LEU A 207 -8.73 34.25 -7.84
CA LEU A 207 -7.40 33.66 -8.00
C LEU A 207 -6.67 34.25 -9.22
N SER A 208 -5.35 34.39 -9.13
CA SER A 208 -4.53 34.70 -10.29
C SER A 208 -4.47 33.50 -11.25
N ASP A 209 -4.14 33.75 -12.52
CA ASP A 209 -3.96 32.70 -13.53
C ASP A 209 -2.97 31.62 -13.05
N ASP A 210 -1.89 32.02 -12.37
CA ASP A 210 -0.89 31.11 -11.81
C ASP A 210 -1.48 30.20 -10.71
N GLN A 211 -2.37 30.74 -9.87
CA GLN A 211 -3.02 29.97 -8.81
C GLN A 211 -4.06 29.00 -9.39
N SER A 212 -4.77 29.39 -10.43
CA SER A 212 -5.68 28.51 -11.15
C SER A 212 -4.92 27.41 -11.90
N ALA A 213 -3.80 27.73 -12.55
CA ALA A 213 -2.93 26.77 -13.23
C ALA A 213 -2.23 25.79 -12.27
N ALA A 214 -2.07 26.16 -10.99
CA ALA A 214 -1.55 25.27 -9.96
C ALA A 214 -2.51 24.14 -9.58
N ARG A 215 -3.77 24.17 -9.99
CA ARG A 215 -4.74 23.12 -9.67
C ARG A 215 -4.44 21.82 -10.42
N GLY A 216 -4.84 20.70 -9.83
CA GLY A 216 -4.83 19.39 -10.49
C GLY A 216 -6.12 19.15 -11.26
N ASN A 217 -6.06 18.27 -12.26
CA ASN A 217 -7.27 17.66 -12.80
C ASN A 217 -7.66 16.49 -11.89
N CYS A 218 -8.63 16.72 -11.00
CA CYS A 218 -9.03 15.78 -9.97
C CYS A 218 -10.46 15.29 -10.18
N THR A 219 -10.68 13.99 -10.01
CA THR A 219 -11.99 13.34 -10.03
C THR A 219 -12.25 12.73 -8.66
N ILE A 220 -13.40 13.08 -8.07
CA ILE A 220 -13.88 12.44 -6.84
C ILE A 220 -14.36 11.03 -7.15
N LEU A 221 -13.99 10.09 -6.28
CA LEU A 221 -14.33 8.67 -6.38
C LEU A 221 -15.23 8.26 -5.22
N GLY A 222 -16.26 7.46 -5.54
CA GLY A 222 -17.34 7.16 -4.59
C GLY A 222 -18.05 8.43 -4.13
N ASP A 223 -18.63 8.38 -2.94
CA ASP A 223 -19.26 9.54 -2.28
C ASP A 223 -18.22 10.38 -1.52
N GLY A 224 -17.13 10.77 -2.19
CA GLY A 224 -16.06 11.57 -1.58
C GLY A 224 -15.04 10.77 -0.76
N ILE A 225 -15.05 9.45 -0.80
CA ILE A 225 -14.12 8.60 -0.02
C ILE A 225 -12.69 8.72 -0.52
N ALA A 226 -12.51 8.96 -1.82
CA ALA A 226 -11.20 9.12 -2.43
C ALA A 226 -11.26 10.13 -3.57
N ALA A 227 -10.09 10.54 -4.03
CA ALA A 227 -9.94 11.29 -5.27
C ALA A 227 -8.79 10.71 -6.09
N GLN A 228 -8.90 10.82 -7.41
CA GLN A 228 -7.82 10.55 -8.33
C GLN A 228 -7.48 11.85 -9.07
N CYS A 229 -6.21 12.25 -9.02
CA CYS A 229 -5.73 13.48 -9.62
C CYS A 229 -4.64 13.23 -10.65
N SER A 230 -4.54 14.14 -11.60
CA SER A 230 -3.35 14.36 -12.41
C SER A 230 -2.85 15.79 -12.18
N VAL A 231 -1.61 15.92 -11.70
CA VAL A 231 -0.99 17.20 -11.34
C VAL A 231 0.37 17.28 -12.03
N GLY A 232 0.49 18.16 -13.03
CA GLY A 232 1.68 18.15 -13.90
C GLY A 232 1.81 16.81 -14.62
N ALA A 233 2.96 16.15 -14.51
CA ALA A 233 3.20 14.81 -15.07
C ALA A 233 2.83 13.65 -14.11
N GLY A 234 2.44 13.97 -12.87
CA GLY A 234 2.09 13.06 -11.78
C GLY A 234 0.66 12.55 -11.85
#